data_AF-A0A353B6L0-F1
#
_entry.id   AF-A0A353B6L0-F1
#
_cell.length_a   1.000
_cell.length_b   1.000
_cell.length_c   1.000
_cell.angle_alpha   90.00
_cell.angle_beta   90.00
_cell.angle_gamma   90.00
#
_symmetry.space_group_name_H-M   'P 1'
#
loop_
_entity.id
_entity.type
_entity.pdbx_description
1 polymer ?
#
loop_
_entity_poly.entity_id
_entity_poly.type
_entity_poly.pdbx_seq_one_letter_code
_entity_poly.pdbx_strand_id
1 'polypeptide(L)' 'MRSPKPKQRKEESDRQSRSDLPDWVSDELLQKTIEVWQPYYGSQLTHDDAIAIIKNVGGVIDCLRRE' A
#
# COMPACT_ATOMS: atom_id res chain seq x y z
N MET A 1 -11.04 -26.67 -21.48
CA MET A 1 -10.29 -25.42 -21.21
C MET A 1 -10.79 -24.87 -19.87
N ARG A 2 -9.97 -24.91 -18.81
CA ARG A 2 -10.37 -24.42 -17.47
C ARG A 2 -10.04 -22.94 -17.36
N SER A 3 -11.06 -22.09 -17.32
CA SER A 3 -10.91 -20.67 -16.99
C SER A 3 -10.46 -20.52 -15.53
N PRO A 4 -9.44 -19.68 -15.21
CA PRO A 4 -9.11 -19.39 -13.83
C PRO A 4 -10.12 -18.40 -13.24
N LYS A 5 -10.58 -18.69 -12.01
CA LYS A 5 -11.52 -17.84 -11.26
C LYS A 5 -10.86 -16.49 -10.89
N PRO A 6 -11.61 -15.37 -10.93
CA PRO A 6 -11.07 -14.02 -10.69
C PRO A 6 -10.67 -13.73 -9.24
N LYS A 7 -10.82 -14.68 -8.30
CA LYS A 7 -10.50 -14.48 -6.88
C LYS A 7 -9.01 -14.68 -6.54
N GLN A 8 -8.26 -15.47 -7.32
CA GLN A 8 -6.85 -15.76 -7.00
C GLN A 8 -5.88 -14.61 -7.34
N ARG A 9 -6.28 -13.66 -8.19
CA ARG A 9 -5.40 -12.54 -8.59
C ARG A 9 -5.15 -11.52 -7.48
N LYS A 10 -6.00 -11.46 -6.46
CA LYS A 10 -5.86 -10.48 -5.36
C LYS A 10 -4.90 -10.98 -4.28
N GLU A 11 -5.05 -12.24 -3.86
CA GLU A 11 -4.24 -12.82 -2.77
C GLU A 11 -2.76 -13.01 -3.12
N GLU A 12 -2.42 -13.20 -4.40
CA GLU A 12 -1.03 -13.33 -4.85
C GLU A 12 -0.31 -11.97 -4.91
N SER A 13 -1.03 -10.89 -5.23
CA SER A 13 -0.52 -9.51 -5.17
C SER A 13 -0.18 -9.10 -3.72
N ASP A 14 -1.08 -9.42 -2.78
CA ASP A 14 -0.92 -9.09 -1.35
C ASP A 14 0.30 -9.76 -0.67
N ARG A 15 0.83 -10.87 -1.22
CA ARG A 15 2.03 -11.54 -0.68
C ARG A 15 3.32 -11.03 -1.29
N GLN A 16 3.28 -10.58 -2.54
CA GLN A 16 4.49 -10.23 -3.29
C GLN A 16 5.05 -8.85 -2.92
N SER A 17 4.22 -7.93 -2.44
CA SER A 17 4.64 -6.56 -2.08
C SER A 17 5.36 -6.42 -0.74
N ARG A 18 5.30 -7.43 0.14
CA ARG A 18 5.94 -7.36 1.47
C ARG A 18 7.48 -7.40 1.40
N SER A 19 8.04 -7.96 0.33
CA SER A 19 9.49 -8.16 0.18
C SER A 19 10.26 -6.89 -0.19
N ASP A 20 9.58 -5.85 -0.67
CA ASP A 20 10.18 -4.59 -1.14
C ASP A 20 9.90 -3.40 -0.19
N LEU A 21 9.56 -3.69 1.06
CA LEU A 21 9.30 -2.68 2.08
C LEU A 21 10.54 -2.40 2.93
N PRO A 22 10.84 -1.12 3.20
CA PRO A 22 11.83 -0.77 4.21
C PRO A 22 11.46 -1.32 5.59
N ASP A 23 12.46 -1.72 6.38
CA ASP A 23 12.28 -2.34 7.71
C ASP A 23 11.49 -1.50 8.72
N TRP A 24 11.39 -0.18 8.50
CA TRP A 24 10.63 0.72 9.36
C TRP A 24 9.12 0.73 9.05
N VAL A 25 8.68 0.14 7.94
CA VAL A 25 7.27 0.04 7.57
C VAL A 25 6.65 -1.18 8.26
N SER A 26 5.91 -0.95 9.34
CA SER A 26 5.20 -2.00 10.07
C SER A 26 3.79 -2.23 9.54
N ASP A 27 3.22 -3.43 9.77
CA ASP A 27 1.81 -3.72 9.46
C ASP A 27 0.87 -2.75 10.22
N GLU A 28 1.24 -2.33 11.44
CA GLU A 28 0.47 -1.33 12.20
C GLU A 28 0.42 0.03 11.47
N LEU A 29 1.56 0.46 10.90
CA LEU A 29 1.63 1.70 10.15
C LEU A 29 0.79 1.62 8.87
N LEU A 30 0.82 0.48 8.18
CA LEU A 30 0.00 0.25 6.99
C LEU A 30 -1.50 0.31 7.34
N GLN A 31 -1.90 -0.38 8.40
CA GLN A 31 -3.29 -0.40 8.86
C GLN A 31 -3.77 1.01 9.24
N LYS A 32 -2.98 1.77 10.00
CA LYS A 32 -3.32 3.17 10.33
C LYS A 32 -3.38 4.07 9.10
N THR A 33 -2.51 3.84 8.12
CA THR A 33 -2.54 4.59 6.86
C THR A 33 -3.85 4.31 6.12
N ILE A 34 -4.30 3.05 6.05
CA ILE A 34 -5.60 2.71 5.46
C ILE A 34 -6.71 3.43 6.22
N GLU A 35 -6.76 3.33 7.55
CA GLU A 35 -7.83 3.92 8.37
C GLU A 35 -7.94 5.44 8.19
N VAL A 36 -6.81 6.15 8.16
CA VAL A 36 -6.77 7.60 7.99
C VAL A 36 -7.18 8.02 6.59
N TRP A 37 -6.75 7.28 5.56
CA TRP A 37 -6.93 7.70 4.17
C TRP A 37 -8.20 7.15 3.52
N GLN A 38 -8.75 6.02 4.01
CA GLN A 38 -9.94 5.37 3.45
C GLN A 38 -11.14 6.31 3.22
N PRO A 39 -11.46 7.28 4.10
CA PRO A 39 -12.58 8.19 3.89
C PRO A 39 -12.45 9.08 2.65
N TYR A 40 -11.23 9.29 2.16
CA TYR A 40 -10.95 10.15 1.00
C TYR A 40 -10.94 9.39 -0.33
N TYR A 41 -11.03 8.06 -0.30
CA TYR A 41 -11.05 7.20 -1.48
C TYR A 41 -12.42 6.54 -1.64
N GLY A 42 -12.97 6.59 -2.86
CA GLY A 42 -14.23 5.92 -3.19
C GLY A 42 -14.12 4.39 -3.28
N SER A 43 -12.90 3.86 -3.32
CA SER A 43 -12.60 2.43 -3.32
C SER A 43 -11.92 1.99 -2.02
N GLN A 44 -12.14 0.73 -1.63
CA GLN A 44 -11.43 0.12 -0.49
C GLN A 44 -9.92 0.11 -0.76
N LEU A 45 -9.16 0.76 0.12
CA LEU A 45 -7.70 0.75 0.11
C LEU A 45 -7.20 -0.60 0.58
N THR A 46 -6.14 -1.06 -0.09
CA THR A 46 -5.39 -2.27 0.20
C THR A 46 -4.07 -1.93 0.91
N HIS A 47 -3.36 -2.95 1.37
CA HIS A 47 -1.99 -2.74 1.88
C HIS A 47 -1.07 -2.15 0.81
N ASP A 48 -1.19 -2.55 -0.45
CA ASP A 48 -0.41 -1.99 -1.55
C ASP A 48 -0.64 -0.49 -1.72
N ASP A 49 -1.89 -0.05 -1.58
CA ASP A 49 -2.23 1.36 -1.64
C ASP A 49 -1.62 2.14 -0.47
N ALA A 50 -1.65 1.57 0.75
CA ALA A 50 -1.02 2.17 1.92
C ALA A 50 0.50 2.34 1.74
N ILE A 51 1.16 1.33 1.16
CA ILE A 51 2.59 1.38 0.83
C ILE A 51 2.87 2.53 -0.15
N ALA A 52 2.06 2.65 -1.20
CA ALA A 52 2.21 3.71 -2.20
C ALA A 52 2.01 5.11 -1.58
N ILE A 53 1.00 5.27 -0.70
CA ILE A 53 0.75 6.52 0.04
C ILE A 53 1.97 6.89 0.88
N ILE A 54 2.50 5.95 1.67
CA ILE A 54 3.68 6.19 2.52
C ILE A 54 4.91 6.59 1.69
N LYS A 55 5.17 5.88 0.58
CA LYS A 55 6.30 6.20 -0.32
C LYS A 55 6.17 7.59 -0.93
N ASN A 56 4.97 7.99 -1.36
CA ASN A 56 4.72 9.31 -1.91
C ASN A 56 4.94 10.43 -0.88
N VAL A 57 4.46 10.25 0.36
CA VAL A 57 4.66 11.22 1.44
C VAL A 57 6.14 11.39 1.76
N GLY A 58 6.90 10.29 1.83
CA GLY A 58 8.36 10.33 2.02
C GLY A 58 9.06 11.17 0.94
N GLY A 59 8.68 10.97 -0.33
CA GLY A 59 9.21 11.77 -1.44
C GLY A 59 8.89 13.27 -1.34
N VAL A 60 7.71 13.64 -0.86
CA VAL A 60 7.34 15.04 -0.61
C VAL A 60 8.19 15.65 0.50
N ILE A 61 8.38 14.93 1.61
CA ILE A 61 9.21 15.40 2.74
C ILE A 61 10.67 15.58 2.30
N ASP A 62 11.23 14.63 1.55
CA ASP A 62 12.60 14.73 1.03
C ASP A 62 12.77 15.90 0.06
N CYS A 63 11.74 16.21 -0.73
CA CYS A 63 11.73 17.39 -1.60
C CYS A 63 11.77 18.69 -0.78
N LEU A 64 10.87 18.82 0.19
CA LEU A 64 10.79 20.00 1.06
C LEU A 64 12.04 20.21 1.92
N ARG A 65 12.79 19.14 2.23
CA ARG A 65 14.03 19.22 3.00
C ARG A 65 15.23 19.72 2.18
N ARG A 66 15.12 19.73 0.85
CA ARG A 66 16.17 20.18 -0.08
C ARG A 66 16.05 21.64 -0.49
N GLU A 67 15.00 22.34 -0.06
CA GLU A 67 14.80 23.79 -0.19
C GLU A 67 15.27 24.53 1.07
#